data_AF-A0AAN9DJT8-F1
#
_entry.id   AF-A0AAN9DJT8-F1
#
_cell.length_a   1.000
_cell.length_b   1.000
_cell.length_c   1.000
_cell.angle_alpha   90.00
_cell.angle_beta   90.00
_cell.angle_gamma   90.00
#
_symmetry.space_group_name_H-M   'P 1'
#
loop_
_entity.id
_entity.type
_entity.pdbx_description
1 polymer ?
#
loop_
_entity_poly.entity_id
_entity_poly.type
_entity_poly.pdbx_seq_one_letter_code
_entity_poly.pdbx_strand_id
1 'polypeptide(L)'
;MNAFMEHFHPILETCEDFESVEAARREWLDLNILVSRHYRHLDSQVLWQRLIQGAIGRDGQFQHMQVIAEISLVLPMSSSCCERGFSSMKRIKSDWRSCLSNEMLNSLLQISVHGPPAEHYDSVKAVTKWWSNGSRARRPQYKD
;
A
#
# COMPACT_ATOMS: atom_id res chain seq x y z
N MET A 1 4.18 21.20 -3.30
CA MET A 1 2.74 21.30 -2.97
C MET A 1 1.87 21.39 -4.22
N ASN A 2 1.97 22.43 -5.06
CA ASN A 2 1.09 22.57 -6.25
C ASN A 2 1.01 21.34 -7.16
N ALA A 3 2.16 20.79 -7.60
CA ALA A 3 2.16 19.59 -8.44
C ALA A 3 1.53 18.36 -7.77
N PHE A 4 1.66 18.24 -6.44
CA PHE A 4 1.01 17.15 -5.68
C PHE A 4 -0.51 17.35 -5.69
N MET A 5 -0.98 18.57 -5.38
CA MET A 5 -2.41 18.87 -5.35
C MET A 5 -3.04 18.70 -6.74
N GLU A 6 -2.34 19.10 -7.80
CA GLU A 6 -2.79 18.90 -9.18
C GLU A 6 -2.87 17.41 -9.54
N HIS A 7 -1.85 16.63 -9.19
CA HIS A 7 -1.80 15.20 -9.51
C HIS A 7 -2.86 14.40 -8.74
N PHE A 8 -3.06 14.71 -7.46
CA PHE A 8 -4.00 14.01 -6.58
C PHE A 8 -5.37 14.68 -6.49
N HIS A 9 -5.66 15.69 -7.31
CA HIS A 9 -6.92 16.43 -7.29
C HIS A 9 -8.16 15.51 -7.25
N PRO A 10 -8.26 14.46 -8.09
CA PRO A 10 -9.45 13.60 -8.08
C PRO A 10 -9.62 12.82 -6.78
N ILE A 11 -8.52 12.50 -6.08
CA ILE A 11 -8.55 11.79 -4.80
C ILE A 11 -8.91 12.77 -3.68
N LEU A 12 -8.33 13.97 -3.71
CA LEU A 12 -8.60 15.00 -2.71
C LEU A 12 -10.07 15.44 -2.72
N GLU A 13 -10.71 15.52 -3.89
CA GLU A 13 -12.15 15.81 -4.01
C GLU A 13 -13.06 14.73 -3.39
N THR A 14 -12.55 13.50 -3.21
CA THR A 14 -13.31 12.41 -2.60
C THR A 14 -13.14 12.32 -1.09
N CYS A 15 -12.19 13.06 -0.51
CA CYS A 15 -11.95 13.08 0.93
C CYS A 15 -12.90 14.08 1.61
N GLU A 16 -13.76 13.59 2.51
CA GLU A 16 -14.66 14.46 3.29
C GLU A 16 -13.90 15.49 4.13
N ASP A 17 -12.72 15.12 4.64
CA ASP A 17 -11.88 15.97 5.50
C ASP A 17 -11.02 16.99 4.71
N PHE A 18 -11.16 17.05 3.39
CA PHE A 18 -10.38 17.92 2.53
C PHE A 18 -11.26 18.99 1.84
N GLU A 19 -11.27 20.21 2.37
CA GLU A 19 -12.13 21.30 1.90
C GLU A 19 -11.64 21.94 0.60
N SER A 20 -10.39 22.41 0.57
CA SER A 20 -9.83 23.13 -0.59
C SER A 20 -8.31 23.19 -0.59
N VAL A 21 -7.74 23.41 -1.77
CA VAL A 21 -6.29 23.62 -1.96
C VAL A 21 -5.83 24.89 -1.23
N GLU A 22 -6.66 25.93 -1.19
CA GLU A 22 -6.39 27.19 -0.49
C GLU A 22 -6.38 27.01 1.03
N ALA A 23 -7.28 26.19 1.60
CA ALA A 23 -7.26 25.84 3.01
C ALA A 23 -5.98 25.07 3.37
N ALA A 24 -5.63 24.06 2.57
CA ALA A 24 -4.38 23.31 2.75
C ALA A 24 -3.15 24.22 2.70
N ARG A 25 -3.09 25.19 1.77
CA ARG A 25 -1.96 26.15 1.70
C ARG A 25 -1.84 27.01 2.96
N ARG A 26 -2.95 27.42 3.55
CA ARG A 26 -2.95 28.18 4.82
C ARG A 26 -2.43 27.32 5.95
N GLU A 27 -2.93 26.09 6.08
CA GLU A 27 -2.44 25.13 7.09
C GLU A 27 -0.95 24.86 6.94
N TRP A 28 -0.45 24.73 5.71
CA TRP A 28 0.98 24.52 5.46
C TRP A 28 1.84 25.67 5.99
N LEU A 29 1.40 26.92 5.79
CA LEU A 29 2.12 28.08 6.30
C LEU A 29 2.13 28.10 7.84
N ASP A 30 0.97 27.85 8.45
CA ASP A 30 0.81 27.80 9.90
C ASP A 30 1.65 26.67 10.52
N LEU A 31 1.66 25.50 9.88
CA LEU A 31 2.46 24.35 10.29
C LEU A 31 3.95 24.68 10.25
N ASN A 32 4.44 25.32 9.19
CA ASN A 32 5.86 25.72 9.10
C ASN A 32 6.25 26.70 10.21
N ILE A 33 5.39 27.67 10.53
CA ILE A 33 5.62 28.62 11.62
C ILE A 33 5.65 27.86 12.96
N LEU A 34 4.69 26.99 13.20
CA LEU A 34 4.57 26.21 14.43
C LEU A 34 5.79 25.29 14.62
N VAL A 35 6.18 24.56 13.59
CA VAL A 35 7.33 23.64 13.61
C VAL A 35 8.61 24.41 13.87
N SER A 36 8.82 25.53 13.16
CA SER A 36 10.02 26.36 13.31
C SER A 36 10.18 26.92 14.72
N ARG A 37 9.06 27.24 15.39
CA ARG A 37 9.05 27.84 16.74
C ARG A 37 9.12 26.81 17.86
N HIS A 38 8.42 25.69 17.73
CA HIS A 38 8.17 24.79 18.87
C HIS A 38 8.72 23.38 18.67
N TYR A 39 8.94 22.93 17.44
CA TYR A 39 9.24 21.52 17.15
C TYR A 39 10.53 21.30 16.35
N ARG A 40 11.35 22.34 16.18
CA ARG A 40 12.61 22.29 15.42
C ARG A 40 13.65 21.32 15.97
N HIS A 41 13.48 20.92 17.23
CA HIS A 41 14.34 19.97 17.92
C HIS A 41 13.91 18.50 17.72
N LEU A 42 12.72 18.25 17.16
CA LEU A 42 12.23 16.90 16.94
C LEU A 42 12.85 16.28 15.70
N ASP A 43 13.04 14.96 15.75
CA ASP A 43 13.31 14.15 14.57
C ASP A 43 12.14 14.25 13.58
N SER A 44 12.45 14.25 12.28
CA SER A 44 11.46 14.43 11.22
C SER A 44 10.40 13.33 11.23
N GLN A 45 10.77 12.07 11.47
CA GLN A 45 9.84 10.95 11.53
C GLN A 45 8.88 11.11 12.71
N VAL A 46 9.41 11.49 13.88
CA VAL A 46 8.59 11.73 15.08
C VAL A 46 7.63 12.90 14.86
N LEU A 47 8.10 13.97 14.19
CA LEU A 47 7.26 15.12 13.86
C LEU A 47 6.08 14.71 12.98
N TRP A 48 6.34 14.01 11.87
CA TRP A 48 5.30 13.57 10.94
C TRP A 48 4.34 12.58 11.59
N GLN A 49 4.83 11.65 12.42
CA GLN A 49 3.98 10.75 13.17
C GLN A 49 3.03 11.50 14.10
N ARG A 50 3.53 12.50 14.83
CA ARG A 50 2.68 13.33 15.71
C ARG A 50 1.68 14.17 14.93
N LEU A 51 2.04 14.67 13.75
CA LEU A 51 1.12 15.40 12.88
C LEU A 51 -0.08 14.52 12.48
N ILE A 52 0.21 13.34 11.94
CA ILE A 52 -0.81 12.37 11.49
C ILE A 52 -1.70 11.93 12.65
N GLN A 53 -1.13 11.77 13.85
CA GLN A 53 -1.89 11.42 15.05
C GLN A 53 -2.68 12.58 15.67
N GLY A 54 -2.67 13.78 15.08
CA GLY A 54 -3.35 14.96 15.63
C GLY A 54 -2.73 15.52 16.92
N ALA A 55 -1.49 15.14 17.23
CA ALA A 55 -0.78 15.55 18.45
C ALA A 55 -0.03 16.89 18.29
N ILE A 56 -0.19 17.58 17.16
CA ILE A 56 0.44 18.87 16.86
C ILE A 56 -0.66 19.92 16.65
N GLY A 57 -0.56 21.04 17.37
CA GLY A 57 -1.52 22.14 17.26
C GLY A 57 -2.79 21.89 18.08
N ARG A 58 -3.87 22.59 17.71
CA ARG A 58 -5.22 22.31 18.21
C ARG A 58 -5.85 21.18 17.39
N ASP A 59 -6.84 20.53 17.99
CA ASP A 59 -7.61 19.49 17.31
C ASP A 59 -8.22 20.01 15.99
N GLY A 60 -8.12 19.20 14.93
CA GLY A 60 -8.54 19.55 13.57
C GLY A 60 -7.79 20.69 12.89
N GLN A 61 -6.77 21.30 13.52
CA GLN A 61 -6.08 22.49 12.96
C GLN A 61 -5.32 22.18 11.65
N PHE A 62 -4.87 20.94 11.48
CA PHE A 62 -4.02 20.52 10.37
C PHE A 62 -4.60 19.33 9.59
N GLN A 63 -5.93 19.23 9.52
CA GLN A 63 -6.64 18.11 8.89
C GLN A 63 -6.24 17.90 7.42
N HIS A 64 -6.06 18.98 6.66
CA HIS A 64 -5.64 18.87 5.26
C HIS A 64 -4.20 18.38 5.15
N MET A 65 -3.32 18.82 6.07
CA MET A 65 -1.94 18.34 6.12
C MET A 65 -1.86 16.86 6.52
N GLN A 66 -2.76 16.39 7.38
CA GLN A 66 -2.88 14.97 7.74
C GLN A 66 -3.24 14.13 6.52
N VAL A 67 -4.29 14.50 5.79
CA VAL A 67 -4.69 13.81 4.54
C VAL A 67 -3.54 13.77 3.54
N ILE A 68 -2.85 14.89 3.31
CA ILE A 68 -1.70 14.95 2.39
C ILE A 68 -0.56 14.03 2.87
N ALA A 69 -0.28 14.01 4.17
CA ALA A 69 0.76 13.16 4.75
C ALA A 69 0.41 11.67 4.62
N GLU A 70 -0.85 11.29 4.87
CA GLU A 70 -1.33 9.92 4.71
C GLU A 70 -1.25 9.44 3.25
N ILE A 71 -1.69 10.26 2.30
CA ILE A 71 -1.54 9.97 0.87
C ILE A 71 -0.07 9.79 0.55
N SER A 72 0.80 10.67 1.04
CA SER A 72 2.24 10.59 0.77
C SER A 72 2.89 9.31 1.29
N LEU A 73 2.39 8.76 2.41
CA LEU A 73 2.91 7.51 2.99
C LEU A 73 2.56 6.26 2.18
N VAL A 74 1.47 6.29 1.41
CA VAL A 74 1.08 5.16 0.55
C VAL A 74 1.70 5.24 -0.84
N LEU A 75 2.38 6.34 -1.19
CA LEU A 75 3.03 6.48 -2.48
C LEU A 75 4.27 5.58 -2.57
N PRO A 76 4.39 4.77 -3.64
CA PRO A 76 5.61 4.02 -3.88
C PRO A 76 6.75 4.99 -4.20
N MET A 77 7.66 5.19 -3.24
CA MET A 77 8.81 6.08 -3.38
C MET A 77 9.89 5.58 -4.36
N SER A 78 9.77 4.34 -4.85
CA SER A 78 10.74 3.77 -5.81
C SER A 78 10.08 2.84 -6.83
N SER A 79 10.60 2.87 -8.07
CA SER A 79 10.30 1.88 -9.11
C SER A 79 10.80 0.49 -8.74
N SER A 80 11.70 0.36 -7.75
CA SER A 80 12.26 -0.92 -7.33
C SER A 80 11.20 -1.91 -6.88
N CYS A 81 10.08 -1.44 -6.33
CA CYS A 81 8.91 -2.27 -6.04
C CYS A 81 8.33 -2.90 -7.32
N CYS A 82 8.20 -2.12 -8.38
CA CYS A 82 7.76 -2.58 -9.70
C CYS A 82 8.81 -3.52 -10.35
N GLU A 83 10.10 -3.21 -10.23
CA GLU A 83 11.20 -4.04 -10.76
C GLU A 83 11.25 -5.44 -10.13
N ARG A 84 10.95 -5.55 -8.82
CA ARG A 84 10.76 -6.86 -8.17
C ARG A 84 9.58 -7.63 -8.77
N GLY A 85 8.47 -6.95 -9.07
CA GLY A 85 7.32 -7.53 -9.77
C GLY A 85 7.69 -8.02 -11.16
N PHE A 86 8.39 -7.21 -11.96
CA PHE A 86 8.86 -7.60 -13.30
C PHE A 86 9.83 -8.78 -13.26
N SER A 87 10.77 -8.78 -12.32
CA SER A 87 11.70 -9.90 -12.11
C SER A 87 10.95 -11.20 -11.77
N SER A 88 9.95 -11.12 -10.89
CA SER A 88 9.11 -12.25 -10.52
C SER A 88 8.30 -12.77 -11.71
N MET A 89 7.69 -11.87 -12.49
CA MET A 89 6.97 -12.22 -13.70
C MET A 89 7.89 -12.90 -14.74
N LYS A 90 9.12 -12.40 -14.91
CA LYS A 90 10.11 -13.00 -15.81
C LYS A 90 10.42 -14.43 -15.39
N ARG A 91 10.67 -14.67 -14.10
CA ARG A 91 10.91 -16.01 -13.55
C ARG A 91 9.74 -16.95 -13.82
N ILE A 92 8.50 -16.54 -13.53
CA ILE A 92 7.30 -17.35 -13.74
C ILE A 92 7.10 -17.68 -15.23
N LYS A 93 7.21 -16.68 -16.13
CA LYS A 93 7.06 -16.90 -17.57
C LYS A 93 8.14 -17.80 -18.15
N SER A 94 9.38 -17.66 -17.69
CA SER A 94 10.50 -18.50 -18.15
C SER A 94 10.32 -19.96 -17.72
N ASP A 95 9.91 -20.20 -16.48
CA ASP A 95 9.68 -21.54 -15.93
C ASP A 95 8.57 -22.28 -16.71
N TRP A 96 7.45 -21.59 -16.94
CA TRP A 96 6.29 -22.15 -17.66
C TRP A 96 6.31 -21.92 -19.18
N ARG A 97 7.45 -21.46 -19.73
CA ARG A 97 7.64 -21.12 -21.16
C ARG A 97 6.49 -20.30 -21.79
N SER A 98 5.90 -19.39 -21.01
CA SER A 98 4.74 -18.56 -21.40
C SER A 98 3.45 -19.32 -21.75
N CYS A 99 3.27 -20.57 -21.31
CA CYS A 99 2.05 -21.35 -21.52
C CYS A 99 0.90 -21.00 -20.55
N LEU A 100 1.09 -20.00 -19.67
CA LEU A 100 0.11 -19.60 -18.66
C LEU A 100 -0.92 -18.63 -19.24
N SER A 101 -2.18 -18.78 -18.85
CA SER A 101 -3.18 -17.74 -19.05
C SER A 101 -2.83 -16.49 -18.22
N ASN A 102 -3.33 -15.33 -18.63
CA ASN A 102 -3.14 -14.08 -17.89
C ASN A 102 -3.66 -14.17 -16.45
N GLU A 103 -4.78 -14.86 -16.24
CA GLU A 103 -5.37 -15.07 -14.91
C GLU A 103 -4.46 -15.90 -14.00
N MET A 104 -3.92 -17.01 -14.53
CA MET A 104 -3.00 -17.87 -13.78
C MET A 104 -1.69 -17.13 -13.49
N LEU A 105 -1.16 -16.41 -14.48
CA LEU A 105 0.04 -15.59 -14.31
C LEU A 105 -0.16 -14.55 -13.21
N ASN A 106 -1.29 -13.83 -13.23
CA ASN A 106 -1.60 -12.83 -12.21
C ASN A 106 -1.70 -13.48 -10.82
N SER A 107 -2.37 -14.62 -10.71
CA SER A 107 -2.49 -15.37 -9.46
C SER A 107 -1.12 -15.78 -8.90
N LEU A 108 -0.24 -16.34 -9.74
CA LEU A 108 1.11 -16.72 -9.34
C LEU A 108 1.98 -15.50 -9.00
N LEU A 109 1.81 -14.39 -9.70
CA LEU A 109 2.54 -13.15 -9.41
C LEU A 109 2.12 -12.58 -8.05
N GLN A 110 0.82 -12.55 -7.76
CA GLN A 110 0.28 -12.13 -6.46
C GLN A 110 0.86 -12.97 -5.32
N ILE A 111 0.88 -14.31 -5.48
CA ILE A 111 1.50 -15.22 -4.50
C ILE A 111 3.00 -14.95 -4.38
N SER A 112 3.71 -14.76 -5.49
CA SER A 112 5.17 -14.55 -5.47
C SER A 112 5.60 -13.20 -4.89
N VAL A 113 4.76 -12.16 -5.01
CA VAL A 113 5.10 -10.80 -4.57
C VAL A 113 4.59 -10.52 -3.15
N HIS A 114 3.39 -10.98 -2.82
CA HIS A 114 2.71 -10.67 -1.56
C HIS A 114 2.54 -11.88 -0.63
N GLY A 115 2.78 -13.09 -1.12
CA GLY A 115 2.65 -14.30 -0.31
C GLY A 115 3.74 -14.39 0.77
N PRO A 116 3.49 -15.16 1.84
CA PRO A 116 4.51 -15.42 2.86
C PRO A 116 5.68 -16.22 2.26
N PRO A 117 6.87 -16.16 2.88
CA PRO A 117 7.95 -17.09 2.56
C PRO A 117 7.47 -18.54 2.63
N ALA A 118 8.03 -19.42 1.79
CA ALA A 118 7.58 -20.81 1.68
C ALA A 118 7.61 -21.56 3.04
N GLU A 119 8.59 -21.26 3.88
CA GLU A 119 8.73 -21.81 5.23
C GLU A 119 7.62 -21.37 6.22
N HIS A 120 6.99 -20.23 5.96
CA HIS A 120 5.92 -19.65 6.77
C HIS A 120 4.53 -19.87 6.16
N TYR A 121 4.45 -20.59 5.03
CA TYR A 121 3.19 -20.82 4.36
C TYR A 121 2.38 -21.94 5.04
N ASP A 122 1.24 -21.57 5.62
CA ASP A 122 0.26 -22.53 6.13
C ASP A 122 -0.57 -23.13 4.98
N SER A 123 -0.17 -24.34 4.56
CA SER A 123 -0.86 -25.08 3.51
C SER A 123 -2.21 -25.66 3.93
N VAL A 124 -2.52 -25.76 5.23
CA VAL A 124 -3.71 -26.47 5.74
C VAL A 124 -4.98 -25.86 5.16
N LYS A 125 -5.06 -24.52 5.08
CA LYS A 125 -6.23 -23.82 4.52
C LYS A 125 -6.43 -24.13 3.04
N ALA A 126 -5.36 -24.13 2.26
CA ALA A 126 -5.43 -24.43 0.84
C ALA A 126 -5.80 -25.89 0.57
N VAL A 127 -5.19 -26.83 1.32
CA VAL A 127 -5.50 -28.26 1.25
C VAL A 127 -6.94 -28.52 1.64
N THR A 128 -7.41 -27.91 2.74
CA THR A 128 -8.80 -28.07 3.20
C THR A 128 -9.79 -27.55 2.16
N LYS A 129 -9.53 -26.36 1.59
CA LYS A 129 -10.36 -25.79 0.52
C LYS A 129 -10.35 -26.66 -0.74
N TRP A 130 -9.20 -27.20 -1.12
CA TRP A 130 -9.08 -28.12 -2.25
C TRP A 130 -9.87 -29.42 -2.00
N TRP A 131 -9.76 -29.97 -0.78
CA TRP A 131 -10.45 -31.18 -0.36
C TRP A 131 -11.96 -30.99 -0.29
N SER A 132 -12.44 -29.85 0.24
CA SER A 132 -13.87 -29.56 0.39
C SER A 132 -14.56 -29.17 -0.90
N ASN A 133 -13.86 -28.46 -1.81
CA ASN A 133 -14.46 -27.92 -3.03
C ASN A 133 -14.20 -28.78 -4.26
N GLY A 134 -13.49 -29.91 -4.12
CA GLY A 134 -13.28 -30.86 -5.20
C GLY A 134 -14.59 -31.55 -5.59
N SER A 135 -15.26 -31.05 -6.64
CA SER A 135 -16.52 -31.63 -7.17
C SER A 135 -16.36 -33.01 -7.82
N ARG A 136 -15.19 -33.64 -7.74
CA ARG A 136 -14.94 -34.99 -8.25
C ARG A 136 -14.25 -35.82 -7.19
N ALA A 137 -14.85 -36.96 -6.84
CA ALA A 137 -14.21 -38.00 -6.06
C ALA A 137 -12.99 -38.54 -6.83
N ARG A 138 -11.82 -37.97 -6.60
CA ARG A 138 -10.55 -38.51 -7.08
C ARG A 138 -9.89 -39.25 -5.94
N ARG A 139 -10.44 -40.41 -5.57
CA ARG A 139 -9.65 -41.38 -4.82
C ARG A 139 -8.59 -41.96 -5.76
N PRO A 140 -7.29 -41.89 -5.47
CA PRO A 140 -6.42 -42.99 -5.83
C PRO A 140 -6.87 -44.16 -4.94
N GLN A 141 -7.73 -45.04 -5.43
CA GLN A 141 -7.91 -46.34 -4.77
C GLN A 141 -6.63 -47.14 -5.05
N TYR A 142 -5.60 -46.94 -4.24
CA TYR A 142 -4.53 -47.91 -4.14
C TYR A 142 -5.11 -49.13 -3.42
N LYS A 143 -5.20 -50.26 -4.12
CA LYS A 143 -5.48 -51.56 -3.52
C LYS A 143 -4.19 -52.38 -3.64
N ASP A 144 -3.73 -52.86 -2.50
CA ASP A 144 -2.70 -53.91 -2.41
C ASP A 144 -3.19 -55.22 -3.02
#